data_AF-A0A7T3V596-F1
#
_entry.id   AF-A0A7T3V596-F1
#
_cell.length_a   1.000
_cell.length_b   1.000
_cell.length_c   1.000
_cell.angle_alpha   90.00
_cell.angle_beta   90.00
_cell.angle_gamma   90.00
#
_symmetry.space_group_name_H-M   'P 1'
#
loop_
_entity.id
_entity.type
_entity.pdbx_description
1 polymer ?
#
loop_
_entity_poly.entity_id
_entity_poly.type
_entity_poly.pdbx_seq_one_letter_code
_entity_poly.pdbx_strand_id
1 'polypeptide(L)'
;MLLFKNMLDVINYLDSSNENKNFIYGTQNFHHIWEALVDSVYGEKDKEKFYPKVYWKLKNGKSYSQDKFNSLRPDTIMITNRGKPGQKIFVIDSKYYRYGATKNPNHLPDSSSVVKQIAYAQYIENTNNKIPDDVQKNLNPQKIYNAFIMPSDNQLPQNIGYSSADYVFPQTDTEPVSSYSKIHGILLDIKQLMFRHIPRDKEAIITLSNLIEQGC
;
A
#
# COMPACT_ATOMS: atom_id res chain seq x y z
N MET A 1 1.15 -21.78 -15.66
CA MET A 1 1.48 -22.82 -14.66
C MET A 1 2.93 -22.80 -14.17
N LEU A 2 3.92 -22.30 -14.93
CA LEU A 2 5.33 -22.25 -14.48
C LEU A 2 5.57 -21.24 -13.34
N LEU A 3 4.89 -20.09 -13.36
CA LEU A 3 4.99 -19.07 -12.32
C LEU A 3 4.48 -19.57 -10.96
N PHE A 4 3.32 -20.25 -10.96
CA PHE A 4 2.74 -20.84 -9.75
C PHE A 4 3.62 -21.93 -9.15
N LYS A 5 4.25 -22.76 -10.00
CA LYS A 5 5.18 -23.80 -9.54
C LYS A 5 6.46 -23.18 -8.95
N ASN A 6 7.05 -22.19 -9.63
CA ASN A 6 8.21 -21.47 -9.13
C ASN A 6 7.93 -20.72 -7.82
N MET A 7 6.70 -20.20 -7.63
CA MET A 7 6.29 -19.54 -6.38
C MET A 7 6.05 -20.53 -5.24
N LEU A 8 5.43 -21.68 -5.53
CA LEU A 8 5.26 -22.75 -4.55
C LEU A 8 6.63 -23.29 -4.13
N ASP A 9 7.55 -23.42 -5.09
CA ASP A 9 8.92 -23.87 -4.84
C ASP A 9 9.71 -22.85 -4.00
N VAL A 10 9.50 -21.52 -4.19
CA VAL A 10 10.08 -20.50 -3.30
C VAL A 10 9.52 -20.61 -1.88
N ILE A 11 8.21 -20.81 -1.71
CA ILE A 11 7.59 -20.96 -0.38
C ILE A 11 8.06 -22.25 0.30
N ASN A 12 8.10 -23.37 -0.42
CA ASN A 12 8.58 -24.65 0.09
C ASN A 12 10.09 -24.61 0.40
N TYR A 13 10.87 -23.86 -0.38
CA TYR A 13 12.29 -23.64 -0.12
C TYR A 13 12.52 -22.84 1.17
N LEU A 14 11.70 -21.79 1.42
CA LEU A 14 11.73 -20.99 2.64
C LEU A 14 11.42 -21.81 3.91
N ASP A 15 10.56 -22.82 3.82
CA ASP A 15 10.25 -23.74 4.93
C ASP A 15 11.39 -24.76 5.21
N SER A 16 12.31 -24.98 4.25
CA SER A 16 13.25 -26.10 4.30
C SER A 16 14.72 -25.74 4.60
N SER A 17 15.14 -24.48 4.43
CA SER A 17 16.54 -24.09 4.57
C SER A 17 16.79 -23.21 5.80
N ASN A 18 17.31 -23.83 6.87
CA ASN A 18 18.20 -23.13 7.79
C ASN A 18 19.43 -22.64 6.98
N GLU A 19 19.69 -21.34 7.09
CA GLU A 19 20.92 -20.63 6.72
C GLU A 19 21.22 -20.31 5.22
N ASN A 20 21.12 -19.00 4.93
CA ASN A 20 22.13 -18.14 4.31
C ASN A 20 22.86 -18.63 3.05
N LYS A 21 22.40 -18.16 1.86
CA LYS A 21 23.19 -17.37 0.87
C LYS A 21 22.53 -17.22 -0.51
N ASN A 22 21.44 -17.94 -0.82
CA ASN A 22 20.70 -17.80 -2.09
C ASN A 22 19.46 -16.87 -2.02
N PHE A 23 19.28 -16.17 -0.90
CA PHE A 23 18.06 -15.41 -0.57
C PHE A 23 17.83 -14.14 -1.40
N ILE A 24 18.83 -13.66 -2.15
CA ILE A 24 18.79 -12.34 -2.80
C ILE A 24 18.01 -12.37 -4.13
N TYR A 25 18.07 -13.47 -4.88
CA TYR A 25 17.35 -13.60 -6.16
C TYR A 25 15.86 -13.96 -5.98
N GLY A 26 15.50 -14.71 -4.94
CA GLY A 26 14.10 -15.07 -4.65
C GLY A 26 13.29 -13.90 -4.09
N THR A 27 13.91 -13.01 -3.31
CA THR A 27 13.22 -11.92 -2.59
C THR A 27 12.83 -10.74 -3.49
N GLN A 28 13.65 -10.36 -4.47
CA GLN A 28 13.28 -9.28 -5.41
C GLN A 28 12.08 -9.66 -6.26
N ASN A 29 12.06 -10.88 -6.80
CA ASN A 29 10.92 -11.36 -7.57
C ASN A 29 9.68 -11.51 -6.69
N PHE A 30 9.83 -12.01 -5.46
CA PHE A 30 8.70 -12.15 -4.53
C PHE A 30 8.08 -10.79 -4.18
N HIS A 31 8.88 -9.75 -3.99
CA HIS A 31 8.40 -8.41 -3.68
C HIS A 31 7.44 -7.89 -4.77
N HIS A 32 7.86 -7.96 -6.03
CA HIS A 32 7.03 -7.53 -7.16
C HIS A 32 5.79 -8.39 -7.36
N ILE A 33 5.89 -9.70 -7.09
CA ILE A 33 4.73 -10.59 -7.16
C ILE A 33 3.74 -10.26 -6.04
N TRP A 34 4.22 -10.00 -4.83
CA TRP A 34 3.39 -9.59 -3.70
C TRP A 34 2.63 -8.29 -4.00
N GLU A 35 3.34 -7.27 -4.48
CA GLU A 35 2.74 -6.00 -4.93
C GLU A 35 1.64 -6.24 -5.97
N ALA A 36 1.96 -7.03 -7.01
CA ALA A 36 1.01 -7.32 -8.09
C ALA A 36 -0.21 -8.11 -7.61
N LEU A 37 -0.04 -9.03 -6.66
CA LEU A 37 -1.14 -9.81 -6.08
C LEU A 37 -2.07 -8.91 -5.26
N VAL A 38 -1.53 -8.07 -4.37
CA VAL A 38 -2.34 -7.12 -3.60
C VAL A 38 -3.07 -6.18 -4.55
N ASP A 39 -2.37 -5.60 -5.52
CA ASP A 39 -2.98 -4.66 -6.47
C ASP A 39 -4.05 -5.31 -7.35
N SER A 40 -3.86 -6.56 -7.78
CA SER A 40 -4.87 -7.26 -8.58
C SER A 40 -6.19 -7.48 -7.83
N VAL A 41 -6.13 -7.67 -6.51
CA VAL A 41 -7.29 -7.94 -5.66
C VAL A 41 -7.94 -6.65 -5.20
N TYR A 42 -7.16 -5.62 -4.85
CA TYR A 42 -7.69 -4.40 -4.21
C TYR A 42 -7.63 -3.15 -5.11
N GLY A 43 -6.81 -3.14 -6.15
CA GLY A 43 -6.43 -1.96 -6.91
C GLY A 43 -7.41 -1.52 -7.99
N GLU A 44 -7.48 -0.20 -8.19
CA GLU A 44 -8.08 0.47 -9.35
C GLU A 44 -7.23 0.29 -10.61
N LYS A 45 -7.90 0.08 -11.75
CA LYS A 45 -7.23 -0.13 -13.04
C LYS A 45 -6.47 1.11 -13.52
N ASP A 46 -6.91 2.30 -13.13
CA ASP A 46 -6.34 3.59 -13.54
C ASP A 46 -5.62 4.31 -12.38
N LYS A 47 -5.04 3.53 -11.46
CA LYS A 47 -4.31 4.03 -10.28
C LYS A 47 -3.17 5.01 -10.64
N GLU A 48 -2.62 4.93 -11.85
CA GLU A 48 -1.58 5.84 -12.34
C GLU A 48 -2.01 7.30 -12.39
N LYS A 49 -3.32 7.56 -12.45
CA LYS A 49 -3.89 8.92 -12.39
C LYS A 49 -3.83 9.55 -11.01
N PHE A 50 -3.45 8.79 -9.99
CA PHE A 50 -3.29 9.26 -8.60
C PHE A 50 -1.82 9.49 -8.24
N TYR A 51 -0.89 9.32 -9.18
CA TYR A 51 0.53 9.38 -8.91
C TYR A 51 1.02 10.84 -8.87
N PRO A 52 1.61 11.31 -7.76
CA PRO A 52 2.23 12.62 -7.73
C PRO A 52 3.40 12.67 -8.72
N LYS A 53 3.47 13.76 -9.48
CA LYS A 53 4.54 13.98 -10.46
C LYS A 53 5.55 14.97 -9.90
N VAL A 54 6.83 14.63 -10.02
CA VAL A 54 7.92 15.52 -9.64
C VAL A 54 8.49 16.17 -10.89
N TYR A 55 8.83 17.44 -10.79
CA TYR A 55 9.47 18.18 -11.88
C TYR A 55 10.56 19.09 -11.34
N TRP A 56 11.56 19.33 -12.17
CA TRP A 56 12.56 20.36 -11.93
C TRP A 56 12.21 21.61 -12.74
N LYS A 57 12.36 22.79 -12.14
CA LYS A 57 12.34 24.08 -12.84
C LYS A 57 13.67 24.76 -12.58
N LEU A 58 14.50 24.83 -13.62
CA LEU A 58 15.80 25.48 -13.53
C LEU A 58 15.65 26.99 -13.64
N LYS A 59 16.59 27.75 -13.05
CA LYS A 59 16.59 29.22 -13.08
C LYS A 59 16.60 29.80 -14.51
N ASN A 60 17.09 29.03 -15.48
CA ASN A 60 17.08 29.40 -16.90
C ASN A 60 15.71 29.18 -17.60
N GLY A 61 14.65 28.93 -16.83
CA GLY A 61 13.29 28.73 -17.33
C GLY A 61 13.00 27.34 -17.88
N LYS A 62 13.98 26.44 -17.96
CA LYS A 62 13.77 25.07 -18.43
C LYS A 62 13.09 24.22 -17.36
N SER A 63 12.06 23.49 -17.75
CA SER A 63 11.37 22.52 -16.89
C SER A 63 11.60 21.10 -17.38
N TYR A 64 11.80 20.17 -16.44
CA TYR A 64 12.01 18.75 -16.73
C TYR A 64 11.08 17.90 -15.88
N SER A 65 10.22 17.15 -16.54
CA SER A 65 9.34 16.14 -15.93
C SER A 65 9.50 14.84 -16.73
N GLN A 66 10.67 14.20 -16.58
CA GLN A 66 10.96 12.90 -17.19
C GLN A 66 10.48 11.77 -16.27
N ASP A 67 10.12 10.62 -16.84
CA ASP A 67 9.65 9.45 -16.07
C ASP A 67 10.64 8.98 -15.01
N LYS A 68 11.95 9.24 -15.21
CA LYS A 68 13.00 8.98 -14.22
C LYS A 68 12.78 9.71 -12.88
N PHE A 69 12.01 10.80 -12.88
CA PHE A 69 11.66 11.57 -11.68
C PHE A 69 10.28 11.21 -11.12
N ASN A 70 9.48 10.41 -11.85
CA ASN A 70 8.15 9.94 -11.44
C ASN A 70 8.27 8.60 -10.67
N SER A 71 9.18 8.53 -9.69
CA SER A 71 9.43 7.33 -8.87
C SER A 71 8.45 7.18 -7.71
N LEU A 72 7.68 8.22 -7.41
CA LEU A 72 6.67 8.26 -6.36
C LEU A 72 5.37 7.64 -6.89
N ARG A 73 5.16 6.36 -6.56
CA ARG A 73 4.00 5.57 -6.97
C ARG A 73 3.50 4.79 -5.76
N PRO A 74 2.25 4.96 -5.32
CA PRO A 74 1.62 3.99 -4.44
C PRO A 74 1.47 2.66 -5.18
N ASP A 75 1.69 1.57 -4.46
CA ASP A 75 1.62 0.21 -5.04
C ASP A 75 0.19 -0.09 -5.47
N THR A 76 -0.77 0.25 -4.61
CA THR A 76 -2.20 0.01 -4.82
C THR A 76 -3.02 1.24 -4.43
N ILE A 77 -3.99 1.61 -5.26
CA ILE A 77 -5.07 2.55 -4.92
C ILE A 77 -6.35 1.74 -4.88
N MET A 78 -6.97 1.62 -3.70
CA MET A 78 -8.26 0.95 -3.53
C MET A 78 -9.34 2.00 -3.27
N ILE A 79 -10.46 1.92 -3.98
CA ILE A 79 -11.60 2.85 -3.80
C ILE A 79 -12.87 2.06 -3.55
N THR A 80 -13.52 2.31 -2.41
CA THR A 80 -14.87 1.82 -2.15
C THR A 80 -15.88 2.85 -2.63
N ASN A 81 -17.01 2.38 -3.18
CA ASN A 81 -18.09 3.24 -3.69
C ASN A 81 -17.62 4.32 -4.68
N ARG A 82 -16.67 4.00 -5.57
CA ARG A 82 -16.13 4.94 -6.56
C ARG A 82 -17.23 5.69 -7.32
N GLY A 83 -17.13 7.02 -7.34
CA GLY A 83 -18.06 7.91 -8.03
C GLY A 83 -19.44 8.04 -7.37
N LYS A 84 -19.63 7.51 -6.16
CA LYS A 84 -20.91 7.49 -5.43
C LYS A 84 -20.78 8.09 -4.02
N PRO A 85 -21.90 8.48 -3.39
CA PRO A 85 -21.89 8.87 -1.97
C PRO A 85 -21.27 7.78 -1.09
N GLY A 86 -20.49 8.20 -0.09
CA GLY A 86 -19.76 7.28 0.79
C GLY A 86 -18.50 6.68 0.15
N GLN A 87 -17.94 7.34 -0.87
CA GLN A 87 -16.63 7.00 -1.43
C GLN A 87 -15.54 7.08 -0.36
N LYS A 88 -14.66 6.08 -0.33
CA LYS A 88 -13.46 6.08 0.51
C LYS A 88 -12.27 5.66 -0.32
N ILE A 89 -11.13 6.29 -0.07
CA ILE A 89 -9.89 6.05 -0.80
C ILE A 89 -8.86 5.48 0.16
N PHE A 90 -8.21 4.40 -0.25
CA PHE A 90 -7.18 3.73 0.52
C PHE A 90 -5.91 3.73 -0.32
N VAL A 91 -4.87 4.39 0.17
CA VAL A 91 -3.53 4.33 -0.41
C VAL A 91 -2.77 3.23 0.30
N ILE A 92 -2.34 2.24 -0.47
CA ILE A 92 -1.77 1.01 0.05
C ILE A 92 -0.34 0.87 -0.47
N ASP A 93 0.59 0.72 0.46
CA ASP A 93 1.95 0.23 0.23
C ASP A 93 1.97 -1.26 0.55
N SER A 94 2.30 -2.09 -0.42
CA SER A 94 2.40 -3.53 -0.23
C SER A 94 3.82 -3.95 -0.48
N LYS A 95 4.62 -4.13 0.56
CA LYS A 95 6.00 -4.59 0.40
C LYS A 95 6.25 -5.83 1.22
N TYR A 96 7.28 -6.57 0.83
CA TYR A 96 7.80 -7.70 1.61
C TYR A 96 8.51 -7.24 2.90
N TYR A 97 7.78 -6.54 3.78
CA TYR A 97 8.22 -6.26 5.13
C TYR A 97 8.21 -7.57 5.91
N ARG A 98 9.39 -8.00 6.39
CA ARG A 98 9.57 -9.29 7.05
C ARG A 98 8.90 -9.38 8.42
N TYR A 99 8.31 -8.28 8.91
CA TYR A 99 7.64 -8.26 10.22
C TYR A 99 6.58 -9.37 10.34
N GLY A 100 5.75 -9.59 9.32
CA GLY A 100 4.69 -10.61 9.38
C GLY A 100 5.22 -12.02 9.68
N ALA A 101 6.36 -12.40 9.07
CA ALA A 101 7.01 -13.70 9.26
C ALA A 101 7.92 -13.77 10.51
N THR A 102 8.57 -12.66 10.88
CA THR A 102 9.61 -12.67 11.93
C THR A 102 9.15 -12.12 13.28
N LYS A 103 8.05 -11.35 13.29
CA LYS A 103 7.57 -10.53 14.41
C LYS A 103 8.63 -9.56 15.00
N ASN A 104 9.73 -9.32 14.30
CA ASN A 104 10.79 -8.42 14.74
C ASN A 104 10.46 -6.96 14.34
N PRO A 105 10.31 -6.02 15.29
CA PRO A 105 9.97 -4.62 15.01
C PRO A 105 10.92 -3.91 14.03
N ASN A 106 12.18 -4.30 13.96
CA ASN A 106 13.15 -3.72 13.00
C ASN A 106 12.84 -4.05 11.53
N HIS A 107 11.89 -4.96 11.29
CA HIS A 107 11.40 -5.29 9.95
C HIS A 107 10.10 -4.58 9.59
N LEU A 108 9.64 -3.63 10.40
CA LEU A 108 8.55 -2.72 10.07
C LEU A 108 8.97 -1.71 8.98
N PRO A 109 8.00 -1.04 8.33
CA PRO A 109 8.27 0.02 7.38
C PRO A 109 9.18 1.12 7.95
N ASP A 110 10.11 1.59 7.13
CA ASP A 110 11.05 2.64 7.49
C ASP A 110 10.44 4.04 7.37
N SER A 111 11.15 5.05 7.88
CA SER A 111 10.71 6.44 7.82
C SER A 111 10.48 6.94 6.39
N SER A 112 11.27 6.47 5.42
CA SER A 112 11.08 6.84 4.01
C SER A 112 9.74 6.37 3.47
N SER A 113 9.31 5.15 3.84
CA SER A 113 8.02 4.60 3.44
C SER A 113 6.86 5.31 4.11
N VAL A 114 7.00 5.68 5.40
CA VAL A 114 6.01 6.48 6.13
C VAL A 114 5.78 7.84 5.46
N VAL A 115 6.85 8.59 5.17
CA VAL A 115 6.75 9.91 4.53
C VAL A 115 6.13 9.82 3.13
N LYS A 116 6.50 8.80 2.35
CA LYS A 116 5.91 8.58 1.01
C LYS A 116 4.40 8.35 1.09
N GLN A 117 3.93 7.52 2.02
CA GLN A 117 2.50 7.23 2.16
C GLN A 117 1.69 8.48 2.54
N ILE A 118 2.22 9.29 3.47
CA ILE A 118 1.61 10.59 3.80
C ILE A 118 1.54 11.49 2.56
N ALA A 119 2.64 11.61 1.81
CA ALA A 119 2.69 12.45 0.62
C ALA A 119 1.70 12.01 -0.47
N TYR A 120 1.48 10.71 -0.65
CA TYR A 120 0.48 10.19 -1.57
C TYR A 120 -0.95 10.59 -1.17
N ALA A 121 -1.31 10.43 0.11
CA ALA A 121 -2.62 10.83 0.59
C ALA A 121 -2.85 12.35 0.47
N GLN A 122 -1.85 13.17 0.82
CA GLN A 122 -1.89 14.62 0.65
C GLN A 122 -2.04 15.05 -0.82
N TYR A 123 -1.42 14.32 -1.75
CA TYR A 123 -1.62 14.55 -3.18
C TYR A 123 -3.07 14.33 -3.60
N ILE A 124 -3.71 13.26 -3.10
CA ILE A 124 -5.11 12.93 -3.41
C ILE A 124 -6.08 13.93 -2.73
N GLU A 125 -5.78 14.33 -1.50
CA GLU A 125 -6.59 15.29 -0.74
C GLU A 125 -6.67 16.66 -1.42
N ASN A 126 -5.56 17.13 -2.01
CA ASN A 126 -5.48 18.45 -2.61
C ASN A 126 -6.33 18.55 -3.89
N THR A 127 -7.43 19.30 -3.79
CA THR A 127 -8.42 19.51 -4.85
C THR A 127 -7.91 20.21 -6.10
N ASN A 128 -6.72 20.84 -6.05
CA ASN A 128 -6.09 21.42 -7.24
C ASN A 128 -5.39 20.37 -8.11
N ASN A 129 -5.13 19.18 -7.58
CA ASN A 129 -4.53 18.10 -8.34
C ASN A 129 -5.55 17.43 -9.26
N LYS A 130 -5.05 16.91 -10.38
CA LYS A 130 -5.87 16.22 -11.38
C LYS A 130 -5.91 14.73 -11.05
N ILE A 131 -6.94 14.33 -10.32
CA ILE A 131 -7.35 12.92 -10.17
C ILE A 131 -8.60 12.67 -11.05
N PRO A 132 -9.05 11.42 -11.26
CA PRO A 132 -10.25 11.16 -12.06
C PRO A 132 -11.48 11.95 -11.60
N ASP A 133 -12.20 12.58 -12.53
CA ASP A 133 -13.32 13.49 -12.24
C ASP A 133 -14.44 12.86 -11.42
N ASP A 134 -14.72 11.57 -11.64
CA ASP A 134 -15.73 10.81 -10.90
C ASP A 134 -15.37 10.69 -9.41
N VAL A 135 -14.07 10.49 -9.14
CA VAL A 135 -13.52 10.42 -7.80
C VAL A 135 -13.45 11.79 -7.16
N GLN A 136 -12.99 12.81 -7.90
CA GLN A 136 -12.85 14.17 -7.39
C GLN A 136 -14.17 14.78 -6.93
N LYS A 137 -15.27 14.52 -7.67
CA LYS A 137 -16.62 15.00 -7.31
C LYS A 137 -17.15 14.45 -5.99
N ASN A 138 -16.66 13.29 -5.54
CA ASN A 138 -17.09 12.61 -4.32
C ASN A 138 -15.95 12.54 -3.28
N LEU A 139 -14.89 13.33 -3.45
CA LEU A 139 -13.75 13.33 -2.56
C LEU A 139 -14.15 13.87 -1.18
N ASN A 140 -13.84 13.11 -0.13
CA ASN A 140 -13.94 13.56 1.24
C ASN A 140 -12.54 13.41 1.90
N PRO A 141 -11.86 14.51 2.28
CA PRO A 141 -10.56 14.48 2.94
C PRO A 141 -10.50 13.56 4.18
N GLN A 142 -11.61 13.45 4.90
CA GLN A 142 -11.74 12.61 6.11
C GLN A 142 -12.02 11.13 5.81
N LYS A 143 -12.01 10.75 4.53
CA LYS A 143 -12.23 9.37 4.03
C LYS A 143 -11.10 8.92 3.11
N ILE A 144 -9.90 9.40 3.39
CA ILE A 144 -8.65 8.95 2.77
C ILE A 144 -7.84 8.23 3.84
N TYR A 145 -7.40 7.00 3.58
CA TYR A 145 -6.74 6.15 4.55
C TYR A 145 -5.42 5.63 4.00
N ASN A 146 -4.45 5.40 4.87
CA ASN A 146 -3.16 4.82 4.50
C ASN A 146 -2.99 3.45 5.16
N ALA A 147 -2.39 2.50 4.43
CA ALA A 147 -2.03 1.21 5.00
C ALA A 147 -0.74 0.62 4.42
N PHE A 148 0.01 -0.06 5.28
CA PHE A 148 1.07 -0.99 4.92
C PHE A 148 0.52 -2.41 4.93
N ILE A 149 0.60 -3.10 3.80
CA ILE A 149 0.18 -4.48 3.63
C ILE A 149 1.41 -5.38 3.64
N MET A 150 1.47 -6.22 4.67
CA MET A 150 2.62 -7.07 4.97
C MET A 150 2.23 -8.54 4.86
N PRO A 151 3.06 -9.36 4.21
CA PRO A 151 2.78 -10.77 4.07
C PRO A 151 2.95 -11.50 5.40
N SER A 152 2.01 -12.40 5.71
CA SER A 152 2.04 -13.29 6.87
C SER A 152 1.47 -14.66 6.52
N ASP A 153 1.48 -15.55 7.50
CA ASP A 153 0.84 -16.87 7.51
C ASP A 153 -0.45 -16.89 8.36
N ASN A 154 -0.90 -15.72 8.84
CA ASN A 154 -2.12 -15.60 9.63
C ASN A 154 -3.34 -15.81 8.73
N GLN A 155 -4.16 -16.83 9.00
CA GLN A 155 -5.34 -17.18 8.19
C GLN A 155 -6.35 -16.03 7.98
N LEU A 156 -6.39 -15.08 8.91
CA LEU A 156 -7.26 -13.91 8.84
C LEU A 156 -6.42 -12.63 8.78
N PRO A 157 -6.86 -11.61 8.01
CA PRO A 157 -6.29 -10.28 8.05
C PRO A 157 -6.22 -9.72 9.47
N GLN A 158 -5.08 -9.15 9.86
CA GLN A 158 -4.88 -8.57 11.20
C GLN A 158 -4.33 -7.16 11.12
N ASN A 159 -4.94 -6.22 11.84
CA ASN A 159 -4.38 -4.89 12.09
C ASN A 159 -3.44 -4.96 13.30
N ILE A 160 -2.17 -4.59 13.12
CA ILE A 160 -1.14 -4.64 14.16
C ILE A 160 -0.85 -3.26 14.77
N GLY A 161 -1.68 -2.27 14.47
CA GLY A 161 -1.52 -0.88 14.89
C GLY A 161 -1.22 0.05 13.72
N TYR A 162 -0.57 1.18 14.00
CA TYR A 162 -0.27 2.19 12.99
C TYR A 162 1.11 2.79 13.17
N SER A 163 1.61 3.38 12.10
CA SER A 163 2.74 4.30 12.10
C SER A 163 2.27 5.69 11.71
N SER A 164 3.04 6.71 12.06
CA SER A 164 2.79 8.10 11.71
C SER A 164 4.13 8.85 11.66
N ALA A 165 4.13 10.04 11.08
CA ALA A 165 5.20 11.01 11.26
C ALA A 165 4.80 12.05 12.31
N ASP A 166 5.74 12.41 13.17
CA ASP A 166 5.56 13.40 14.24
C ASP A 166 5.08 14.76 13.75
N TYR A 167 5.53 15.21 12.57
CA TYR A 167 5.08 16.46 11.95
C TYR A 167 3.65 16.41 11.39
N VAL A 168 3.01 15.24 11.37
CA VAL A 168 1.63 15.04 10.87
C VAL A 168 0.68 14.66 11.99
N PHE A 169 1.09 13.74 12.86
CA PHE A 169 0.36 13.35 14.06
C PHE A 169 1.37 12.97 15.14
N PRO A 170 1.71 13.94 16.03
CA PRO A 170 2.59 13.75 17.18
C PRO A 170 2.11 12.64 18.11
N GLN A 171 3.03 11.98 18.80
CA GLN A 171 2.70 10.92 19.77
C GLN A 171 1.90 11.41 20.98
N THR A 172 1.93 12.72 21.25
CA THR A 172 1.18 13.35 22.35
C THR A 172 -0.29 13.56 22.03
N ASP A 173 -0.65 13.53 20.76
CA ASP A 173 -1.98 13.87 20.31
C ASP A 173 -2.89 12.64 20.40
N THR A 174 -4.15 12.85 20.77
CA THR A 174 -5.12 11.77 20.94
C THR A 174 -5.94 11.52 19.68
N GLU A 175 -6.14 12.55 18.86
CA GLU A 175 -7.01 12.52 17.67
C GLU A 175 -6.27 13.05 16.44
N PRO A 176 -6.28 12.33 15.30
CA PRO A 176 -5.63 12.78 14.08
C PRO A 176 -6.47 13.85 13.36
N VAL A 177 -5.78 14.81 12.73
CA VAL A 177 -6.43 15.86 11.91
C VAL A 177 -7.03 15.29 10.61
N SER A 178 -6.39 14.26 10.06
CA SER A 178 -6.82 13.56 8.85
C SER A 178 -6.77 12.07 9.06
N SER A 179 -7.70 11.33 8.46
CA SER A 179 -7.79 9.87 8.58
C SER A 179 -6.55 9.12 8.08
N TYR A 180 -5.79 9.71 7.15
CA TYR A 180 -4.56 9.11 6.60
C TYR A 180 -3.30 9.41 7.42
N SER A 181 -3.38 10.22 8.48
CA SER A 181 -2.25 10.50 9.37
C SER A 181 -1.76 9.23 10.07
N LYS A 182 -2.67 8.30 10.36
CA LYS A 182 -2.35 6.95 10.79
C LYS A 182 -2.19 6.06 9.55
N ILE A 183 -1.01 5.44 9.41
CA ILE A 183 -0.76 4.42 8.39
C ILE A 183 -0.86 3.05 9.05
N HIS A 184 -1.95 2.34 8.80
CA HIS A 184 -2.24 1.08 9.46
C HIS A 184 -1.35 -0.06 8.96
N GLY A 185 -0.74 -0.81 9.88
CA GLY A 185 -0.03 -2.03 9.55
C GLY A 185 -0.99 -3.21 9.49
N ILE A 186 -1.15 -3.81 8.33
CA ILE A 186 -2.04 -4.96 8.11
C ILE A 186 -1.21 -6.18 7.71
N LEU A 187 -1.45 -7.30 8.37
CA LEU A 187 -0.92 -8.61 8.00
C LEU A 187 -1.95 -9.35 7.15
N LEU A 188 -1.54 -9.86 5.98
CA LEU A 188 -2.37 -10.66 5.08
C LEU A 188 -1.73 -12.01 4.74
N ASP A 189 -2.55 -13.07 4.71
CA ASP A 189 -2.10 -14.40 4.32
C ASP A 189 -1.70 -14.45 2.84
N ILE A 190 -0.43 -14.77 2.59
CA ILE A 190 0.11 -14.99 1.25
C ILE A 190 -0.63 -16.13 0.54
N LYS A 191 -0.86 -17.25 1.25
CA LYS A 191 -1.43 -18.46 0.67
C LYS A 191 -2.87 -18.19 0.24
N GLN A 192 -3.67 -17.55 1.09
CA GLN A 192 -5.04 -17.21 0.78
C GLN A 192 -5.14 -16.28 -0.44
N LEU A 193 -4.33 -15.22 -0.51
CA LEU A 193 -4.29 -14.30 -1.66
C LEU A 193 -3.90 -15.01 -2.97
N MET A 194 -2.98 -15.97 -2.90
CA MET A 194 -2.56 -16.75 -4.06
C MET A 194 -3.61 -17.78 -4.52
N PHE A 195 -4.19 -18.54 -3.59
CA PHE A 195 -5.11 -19.64 -3.92
C PHE A 195 -6.52 -19.17 -4.25
N ARG A 196 -6.98 -18.08 -3.64
CA ARG A 196 -8.30 -17.47 -3.86
C ARG A 196 -8.18 -16.15 -4.59
N HIS A 197 -7.29 -16.09 -5.58
CA HIS A 197 -7.10 -14.90 -6.38
C HIS A 197 -8.35 -14.60 -7.21
N ILE A 198 -9.14 -13.63 -6.74
CA ILE A 198 -10.27 -13.06 -7.44
C ILE A 198 -9.93 -11.58 -7.68
N PRO A 199 -9.70 -11.17 -8.93
CA PRO A 199 -9.45 -9.77 -9.23
C PRO A 199 -10.62 -8.89 -8.78
N ARG A 200 -10.32 -7.82 -8.02
CA ARG A 200 -11.33 -6.92 -7.44
C ARG A 200 -12.40 -7.65 -6.62
N ASP A 201 -11.96 -8.54 -5.73
CA ASP A 201 -12.83 -9.26 -4.82
C ASP A 201 -13.55 -8.30 -3.85
N LYS A 202 -14.87 -8.23 -3.96
CA LYS A 202 -15.71 -7.32 -3.17
C LYS A 202 -15.66 -7.64 -1.69
N GLU A 203 -15.67 -8.92 -1.32
CA GLU A 203 -15.67 -9.34 0.08
C GLU A 203 -14.31 -9.03 0.73
N ALA A 204 -13.22 -9.27 -0.02
CA ALA A 204 -11.87 -8.91 0.43
C ALA A 204 -11.72 -7.40 0.61
N ILE A 205 -12.22 -6.60 -0.35
CA ILE A 205 -12.19 -5.13 -0.29
C ILE A 205 -12.96 -4.62 0.94
N ILE A 206 -14.17 -5.14 1.18
CA ILE A 206 -14.99 -4.75 2.35
C ILE A 206 -14.28 -5.13 3.66
N THR A 207 -13.74 -6.35 3.73
CA THR A 207 -13.03 -6.83 4.91
C THR A 207 -11.82 -5.95 5.22
N LEU A 208 -10.99 -5.67 4.20
CA LEU A 208 -9.81 -4.85 4.35
C LEU A 208 -10.16 -3.39 4.70
N SER A 209 -11.17 -2.80 4.04
CA SER A 209 -11.59 -1.43 4.34
C SER A 209 -12.07 -1.29 5.78
N ASN A 210 -12.89 -2.23 6.26
CA ASN A 210 -13.38 -2.21 7.63
C ASN A 210 -12.22 -2.37 8.64
N LEU A 211 -11.25 -3.23 8.35
CA LEU A 211 -10.10 -3.46 9.22
C LEU A 211 -9.18 -2.23 9.34
N ILE A 212 -9.02 -1.47 8.26
CA ILE A 212 -8.27 -0.20 8.26
C ILE A 212 -9.05 0.88 9.01
N GLU A 213 -10.36 0.99 8.76
CA GLU A 213 -11.21 2.01 9.40
C GLU A 213 -11.41 1.79 10.90
N GLN A 214 -11.57 0.55 11.36
CA GLN A 214 -11.74 0.24 12.79
C GLN A 214 -10.48 0.51 13.61
N GLY A 215 -9.32 0.59 12.97
CA GLY A 215 -8.07 0.95 13.63
C GLY A 215 -7.88 2.46 13.85
N CYS A 216 -8.72 3.30 13.22
CA CYS A 216 -8.65 4.75 13.31
C CYS A 216 -9.15 5.27 14.66
#